data_AF-A0A7S4FED3-F1
#
_entry.id   AF-A0A7S4FED3-F1
#
_cell.length_a   1.000
_cell.length_b   1.000
_cell.length_c   1.000
_cell.angle_alpha   90.00
_cell.angle_beta   90.00
_cell.angle_gamma   90.00
#
_symmetry.space_group_name_H-M   'P 1'
#
loop_
_entity.id
_entity.type
_entity.pdbx_description
1 polymer ?
#
loop_
_entity_poly.entity_id
_entity_poly.type
_entity_poly.pdbx_seq_one_letter_code
_entity_poly.pdbx_strand_id
1 'polypeptide(L)'
;LCHRVAAHVAALNAAYEAELREVGVDHFSAVGTFVSPHRLELAVPGKATQTVTAQYFVLAMGGQPAYPDIPGASEHGITTDGLFQLQDAPGDVVIVGGSCEALECAGLLRALDCRV
;
A
#
# COMPACT_ATOMS: atom_id res chain seq x y z
N LEU A 1 -2.69 -5.40 -18.69
CA LEU A 1 -1.95 -4.21 -18.19
C LEU A 1 -1.39 -4.47 -16.79
N CYS A 2 -2.25 -4.83 -15.83
CA CYS A 2 -1.89 -5.01 -14.41
C CYS A 2 -0.74 -6.00 -14.17
N HIS A 3 -0.66 -7.13 -14.89
CA HIS A 3 0.46 -8.07 -14.74
C HIS A 3 1.83 -7.47 -15.08
N ARG A 4 1.92 -6.61 -16.09
CA ARG A 4 3.19 -5.96 -16.47
C ARG A 4 3.59 -4.91 -15.42
N VAL A 5 2.62 -4.17 -14.91
CA VAL A 5 2.84 -3.20 -13.82
C VAL A 5 3.29 -3.93 -12.56
N ALA A 6 2.60 -5.00 -12.16
CA ALA A 6 2.95 -5.81 -11.00
C ALA A 6 4.36 -6.42 -11.10
N ALA A 7 4.73 -6.96 -12.27
CA ALA A 7 6.08 -7.49 -12.50
C ALA A 7 7.14 -6.38 -12.43
N HIS A 8 6.85 -5.19 -12.96
CA HIS A 8 7.77 -4.05 -12.88
C HIS A 8 7.93 -3.56 -11.44
N VAL A 9 6.84 -3.44 -10.67
CA VAL A 9 6.87 -3.09 -9.25
C VAL A 9 7.67 -4.12 -8.44
N ALA A 10 7.48 -5.42 -8.71
CA ALA A 10 8.25 -6.48 -8.06
C ALA A 10 9.76 -6.36 -8.35
N ALA A 11 10.14 -6.03 -9.58
CA ALA A 11 11.53 -5.80 -9.95
C ALA A 11 12.13 -4.59 -9.22
N LEU A 12 11.37 -3.49 -9.09
CA LEU A 12 11.80 -2.32 -8.31
C LEU A 12 11.98 -2.65 -6.83
N ASN A 13 11.04 -3.38 -6.23
CA ASN A 13 11.12 -3.79 -4.83
C ASN A 13 12.38 -4.63 -4.57
N ALA A 14 12.69 -5.59 -5.45
CA ALA A 14 13.90 -6.40 -5.34
C ALA A 14 15.19 -5.57 -5.48
N ALA A 15 15.19 -4.55 -6.35
CA ALA A 15 16.32 -3.64 -6.50
C ALA A 15 16.55 -2.81 -5.23
N TYR A 16 15.50 -2.25 -4.63
CA TYR A 16 15.62 -1.48 -3.38
C TYR A 16 16.09 -2.35 -2.21
N GLU A 17 15.59 -3.58 -2.08
CA GLU A 17 16.08 -4.51 -1.06
C GLU A 17 17.57 -4.85 -1.21
N ALA A 18 18.06 -4.95 -2.45
CA ALA A 18 19.47 -5.16 -2.73
C ALA A 18 20.29 -3.92 -2.34
N GLU A 19 19.86 -2.72 -2.73
CA GLU A 19 20.54 -1.47 -2.42
C GLU A 19 20.66 -1.24 -0.90
N LEU A 20 19.57 -1.45 -0.15
CA LEU A 20 19.58 -1.35 1.32
C LEU A 20 20.61 -2.31 1.94
N ARG A 21 20.73 -3.53 1.41
CA ARG A 21 21.72 -4.51 1.88
C ARG A 21 23.15 -4.08 1.55
N GLU A 22 23.39 -3.52 0.36
CA GLU A 22 24.71 -3.05 -0.07
C GLU A 22 25.25 -1.93 0.82
N VAL A 23 24.38 -1.02 1.26
CA VAL A 23 24.75 0.06 2.19
C VAL A 23 24.73 -0.35 3.66
N GLY A 24 24.45 -1.63 3.96
CA GLY A 24 24.47 -2.18 5.32
C GLY A 24 23.28 -1.81 6.20
N VAL A 25 22.12 -1.50 5.62
CA VAL A 25 20.88 -1.26 6.36
C VAL A 25 20.20 -2.58 6.72
N ASP A 26 19.89 -2.76 8.00
CA ASP A 26 19.06 -3.86 8.46
C ASP A 26 17.59 -3.63 8.07
N HIS A 27 17.06 -4.49 7.21
CA HIS A 27 15.67 -4.44 6.75
C HIS A 27 14.82 -5.49 7.49
N PHE A 28 13.72 -5.03 8.11
CA PHE A 28 12.75 -5.88 8.80
C PHE A 28 11.41 -5.84 8.07
N SER A 29 11.04 -6.95 7.42
CA SER A 29 9.70 -7.12 6.85
C SER A 29 8.68 -7.47 7.95
N ALA A 30 8.34 -6.49 8.79
CA ALA A 30 7.48 -6.64 9.95
C ALA A 30 6.64 -5.39 10.22
N VAL A 31 5.53 -5.54 10.93
CA VAL A 31 4.78 -4.39 11.48
C VAL A 31 5.43 -3.97 12.80
N GLY A 32 5.89 -2.73 12.86
CA GLY A 32 6.48 -2.14 14.07
C GLY A 32 5.46 -1.39 14.92
N THR A 33 5.38 -1.72 16.21
CA THR A 33 4.55 -1.01 17.19
C THR A 33 5.43 -0.51 18.34
N PHE A 34 5.29 0.77 18.70
CA PHE A 34 5.96 1.30 19.89
C PHE A 34 5.37 0.70 21.16
N VAL A 35 6.24 0.14 22.00
CA VAL A 35 5.88 -0.32 23.36
C VAL A 35 6.51 0.57 24.44
N SER A 36 7.49 1.39 24.06
CA SER A 36 8.00 2.49 24.86
C SER A 36 8.73 3.50 23.96
N PRO A 37 9.15 4.68 24.45
CA PRO A 37 9.79 5.71 23.61
C PRO A 37 11.03 5.25 22.83
N HIS A 38 11.72 4.21 23.30
CA HIS A 38 12.95 3.69 22.68
C HIS A 38 12.87 2.21 22.30
N ARG A 39 11.65 1.66 22.19
CA ARG A 39 11.45 0.23 21.94
C ARG A 39 10.27 0.00 21.00
N LEU A 40 10.52 -0.74 19.92
CA LEU A 40 9.48 -1.30 19.07
C LEU A 40 9.41 -2.81 19.23
N GLU A 41 8.18 -3.32 19.18
CA GLU A 41 7.90 -4.72 18.86
C GLU A 41 7.65 -4.86 17.36
N LEU A 42 8.30 -5.85 16.77
CA LEU A 42 8.19 -6.21 15.37
C LEU A 42 7.39 -7.51 15.26
N ALA A 43 6.20 -7.41 14.67
CA ALA A 43 5.31 -8.54 14.47
C ALA A 43 5.38 -9.02 13.01
N VAL A 44 5.53 -10.34 12.85
CA VAL A 44 5.40 -11.04 11.56
C VAL A 44 4.35 -12.13 11.72
N PRO A 45 3.33 -12.22 10.85
CA PRO A 45 2.30 -13.25 10.95
C PRO A 45 2.89 -14.66 11.06
N GLY A 46 2.45 -15.42 12.06
CA GLY A 46 2.89 -16.79 12.29
C GLY A 46 4.31 -16.93 12.89
N LYS A 47 4.95 -15.84 13.33
CA LYS A 47 6.26 -15.87 13.99
C LYS A 47 6.22 -15.22 15.37
N ALA A 48 7.20 -15.54 16.20
CA ALA A 48 7.40 -14.86 17.46
C ALA A 48 7.78 -13.39 17.23
N THR A 49 7.22 -12.51 18.06
CA THR A 49 7.53 -11.07 18.04
C THR A 49 8.99 -10.83 18.40
N GLN A 50 9.66 -9.95 17.67
CA GLN A 50 11.01 -9.48 17.96
C GLN A 50 10.95 -8.08 18.58
N THR A 51 11.92 -7.74 19.43
CA THR A 51 12.05 -6.38 19.96
C THR A 51 13.29 -5.71 19.37
N VAL A 52 13.15 -4.45 18.97
CA VAL A 52 14.25 -3.57 18.56
C VAL A 52 14.24 -2.28 19.37
N THR A 53 15.41 -1.67 19.52
CA THR A 53 15.58 -0.40 20.24
C THR A 53 16.39 0.57 19.40
N ALA A 54 16.04 1.86 19.45
CA ALA A 54 16.81 2.91 18.79
C ALA A 54 16.81 4.19 19.64
N GLN A 55 17.84 5.00 19.46
CA GLN A 55 17.94 6.30 20.09
C GLN A 55 16.99 7.32 19.43
N TYR A 56 16.84 7.23 18.12
CA TYR A 56 15.99 8.12 17.32
C TYR A 56 15.10 7.30 16.39
N PHE A 57 13.92 7.82 16.12
CA PHE A 57 12.98 7.25 15.15
C PHE A 57 12.55 8.32 14.15
N VAL A 58 12.45 7.90 12.89
CA VAL A 58 11.80 8.67 11.84
C VAL A 58 10.48 7.95 11.53
N LEU A 59 9.37 8.67 11.67
CA LEU A 59 8.04 8.13 11.36
C LEU A 59 7.74 8.41 9.88
N ALA A 60 7.78 7.39 9.05
CA ALA A 60 7.64 7.49 7.58
C ALA A 60 6.61 6.50 7.02
N MET A 61 5.50 6.27 7.74
CA MET A 61 4.51 5.24 7.40
C MET A 61 3.53 5.63 6.26
N GLY A 62 3.58 6.87 5.78
CA GLY A 62 2.64 7.36 4.77
C GLY A 62 1.20 7.51 5.28
N GLY A 63 0.25 7.50 4.35
CA GLY A 63 -1.19 7.53 4.63
C GLY A 63 -1.88 6.24 4.18
N GLN A 64 -3.09 6.02 4.66
CA GLN A 64 -3.96 4.91 4.24
C GLN A 64 -5.28 5.46 3.71
N PRO A 65 -5.91 4.80 2.71
CA PRO A 65 -7.21 5.23 2.23
C PRO A 65 -8.26 5.14 3.34
N ALA A 66 -9.14 6.13 3.39
CA ALA A 66 -10.25 6.18 4.33
C ALA A 66 -11.56 5.88 3.61
N TYR A 67 -12.36 5.00 4.18
CA TYR A 67 -13.73 4.77 3.72
C TYR A 67 -14.67 5.83 4.29
N PRO A 68 -15.68 6.29 3.51
CA PRO A 68 -16.73 7.15 4.05
C PRO A 68 -17.56 6.40 5.09
N ASP A 69 -18.07 7.13 6.09
CA ASP A 69 -18.93 6.60 7.15
C ASP A 69 -20.38 6.41 6.64
N ILE A 70 -20.56 5.42 5.77
CA ILE A 70 -21.86 5.02 5.22
C ILE A 70 -21.98 3.49 5.22
N PRO A 71 -23.20 2.93 5.37
CA PRO A 71 -23.41 1.49 5.31
C PRO A 71 -22.88 0.89 4.00
N GLY A 72 -22.15 -0.23 4.07
CA GLY A 72 -21.62 -0.90 2.89
C GLY A 72 -20.28 -0.37 2.35
N ALA A 73 -19.74 0.74 2.86
CA ALA A 73 -18.60 1.41 2.25
C ALA A 73 -17.36 0.50 2.12
N SER A 74 -16.94 -0.16 3.20
CA SER A 74 -15.78 -1.04 3.23
C SER A 74 -16.08 -2.47 2.75
N GLU A 75 -17.36 -2.87 2.76
CA GLU A 75 -17.80 -4.21 2.40
C GLU A 75 -17.97 -4.37 0.88
N HIS A 76 -18.36 -3.28 0.21
CA HIS A 76 -18.66 -3.26 -1.22
C HIS A 76 -17.76 -2.32 -2.02
N GLY A 77 -17.13 -1.34 -1.36
CA GLY A 77 -16.21 -0.42 -1.99
C GLY A 77 -14.78 -0.96 -1.99
N ILE A 78 -14.04 -0.60 -3.04
CA ILE A 78 -12.59 -0.76 -3.10
C ILE A 78 -11.92 0.61 -3.08
N THR A 79 -10.69 0.64 -2.59
CA THR A 79 -9.81 1.82 -2.68
C THR A 79 -8.94 1.71 -3.93
N THR A 80 -8.10 2.71 -4.17
CA THR A 80 -7.09 2.67 -5.23
C THR A 80 -6.18 1.44 -5.11
N ASP A 81 -5.88 0.98 -3.89
CA ASP A 81 -5.11 -0.25 -3.65
C ASP A 81 -5.80 -1.49 -4.25
N GLY A 82 -7.12 -1.57 -4.16
CA GLY A 82 -7.92 -2.64 -4.74
C GLY A 82 -8.07 -2.51 -6.26
N LEU A 83 -8.18 -1.28 -6.78
CA LEU A 83 -8.30 -1.02 -8.22
C LEU A 83 -7.13 -1.63 -9.01
N PHE A 84 -5.90 -1.48 -8.51
CA PHE A 84 -4.70 -2.02 -9.17
C PHE A 84 -4.52 -3.54 -8.99
N GLN A 85 -5.34 -4.18 -8.17
CA GLN A 85 -5.38 -5.64 -8.00
C GLN A 85 -6.41 -6.32 -8.90
N LEU A 86 -7.30 -5.55 -9.56
CA LEU A 86 -8.28 -6.11 -10.49
C LEU A 86 -7.57 -6.78 -11.68
N GLN A 87 -8.05 -7.97 -12.03
CA GLN A 87 -7.56 -8.74 -13.18
C GLN A 87 -8.10 -8.18 -14.49
N ASP A 88 -9.35 -7.71 -14.47
CA ASP A 88 -10.09 -7.21 -15.61
C ASP A 88 -10.63 -5.79 -15.36
N ALA A 89 -10.95 -5.09 -16.45
CA ALA A 89 -11.57 -3.78 -16.37
C ALA A 89 -12.99 -3.89 -15.78
N PRO A 90 -13.36 -3.07 -14.77
CA PRO A 90 -14.62 -3.22 -14.02
C PRO A 90 -15.89 -2.85 -14.80
N GLY A 91 -15.76 -2.24 -16.00
CA GLY A 91 -16.92 -1.80 -16.78
C GLY A 91 -17.51 -0.51 -16.22
N ASP A 92 -18.53 -0.60 -15.37
CA ASP A 92 -19.19 0.57 -14.79
C ASP A 92 -18.58 0.92 -13.42
N VAL A 93 -18.14 2.16 -13.22
CA VAL A 93 -17.44 2.58 -12.01
C VAL A 93 -18.01 3.87 -11.46
N VAL A 94 -18.21 3.92 -10.14
CA VAL A 94 -18.48 5.15 -9.40
C VAL A 94 -17.25 5.48 -8.57
N ILE A 95 -16.74 6.70 -8.72
CA ILE A 95 -15.62 7.21 -7.93
C ILE A 95 -16.17 8.15 -6.85
N VAL A 96 -15.89 7.83 -5.59
CA VAL A 96 -16.29 8.64 -4.44
C VAL A 96 -15.10 9.49 -3.99
N GLY A 97 -15.09 10.75 -4.41
CA GLY A 97 -14.02 11.70 -4.13
C GLY A 97 -13.68 12.58 -5.35
N GLY A 98 -13.03 13.72 -5.11
CA GLY A 98 -12.67 14.70 -6.16
C GLY A 98 -11.21 15.16 -6.07
N SER A 99 -10.34 14.33 -5.51
CA SER A 99 -8.90 14.59 -5.44
C SER A 99 -8.23 14.43 -6.81
N CYS A 100 -6.96 14.84 -6.92
CA CYS A 100 -6.16 14.59 -8.12
C CYS A 100 -6.08 13.08 -8.44
N GLU A 101 -5.92 12.25 -7.40
CA GLU A 101 -5.92 10.79 -7.52
C GLU A 101 -7.23 10.25 -8.10
N ALA A 102 -8.38 10.77 -7.65
CA ALA A 102 -9.68 10.40 -8.20
C ALA A 102 -9.80 10.75 -9.69
N LEU A 103 -9.31 11.93 -10.10
CA LEU A 103 -9.32 12.37 -11.49
C LEU A 103 -8.38 11.52 -12.37
N GLU A 104 -7.20 11.19 -11.88
CA GLU A 104 -6.24 10.30 -12.57
C GLU A 104 -6.82 8.90 -12.75
N CYS A 105 -7.43 8.33 -11.71
CA CYS A 105 -8.09 7.04 -11.78
C CYS A 105 -9.27 7.06 -12.75
N ALA A 106 -10.06 8.13 -12.76
CA ALA A 106 -11.13 8.32 -13.74
C ALA A 106 -10.57 8.27 -15.17
N GLY A 107 -9.51 9.03 -15.45
CA GLY A 107 -8.86 9.04 -16.76
C GLY A 107 -8.33 7.67 -17.18
N LEU A 108 -7.66 6.96 -16.26
CA LEU A 108 -7.19 5.60 -16.48
C LEU A 108 -8.34 4.65 -16.83
N LEU A 109 -9.42 4.65 -16.04
CA LEU A 109 -10.58 3.80 -16.25
C LEU A 109 -11.28 4.11 -17.58
N ARG A 110 -11.44 5.39 -17.94
CA ARG A 110 -11.97 5.80 -19.24
C ARG A 110 -11.10 5.29 -20.40
N ALA A 111 -9.78 5.28 -20.25
CA ALA A 111 -8.85 4.73 -21.26
C ALA A 111 -8.91 3.19 -21.36
N LEU A 112 -9.49 2.52 -20.37
CA LEU A 112 -9.80 1.08 -20.36
C LEU A 112 -11.26 0.80 -20.76
N ASP A 113 -11.91 1.74 -21.45
CA ASP A 113 -13.30 1.67 -21.90
C ASP A 113 -14.35 1.48 -20.78
N CYS A 114 -14.00 1.84 -19.53
CA CYS A 114 -14.96 1.85 -18.43
C CYS A 114 -15.88 3.07 -18.51
N ARG A 115 -17.14 2.89 -18.11
CA ARG A 115 -18.06 3.99 -17.83
C ARG A 115 -17.82 4.47 -16.40
N VAL A 116 -16.96 5.47 -16.29
CA VAL A 116 -16.86 6.36 -15.13
C VAL A 116 -17.89 7.47 -15.27
#